data_AF-A0AAJ4E1X5-F1
#
_entry.id   AF-A0AAJ4E1X5-F1
#
_cell.length_a   1.000
_cell.length_b   1.000
_cell.length_c   1.000
_cell.angle_alpha   90.00
_cell.angle_beta   90.00
_cell.angle_gamma   90.00
#
_symmetry.space_group_name_H-M   'P 1'
#
loop_
_entity.id
_entity.type
_entity.pdbx_description
1 polymer ?
#
loop_
_entity_poly.entity_id
_entity_poly.type
_entity_poly.pdbx_seq_one_letter_code
_entity_poly.pdbx_strand_id
1 'polypeptide(L)'
;MCKMLKEPLERITDSDGNNPGVQSISTNANRVSWQGQVIQLSGRQWQPYDDGSWLVVFMESHSRYCMMIHYPLKPDWQQVQQDFYNQWKLHTIGWLRANRFIRHDDHGIQVLDNIEYYFDQTKVHCFRNLDPSIGAHITEVQHYLHSLFDDHKPRRFDNDEAWELSMYINEQPRKIAGQRSKKSEFTPAERFIDDALYRFGSGICDQDFPDIKPGNFLCPYPEKPILRLLK
;
A
#
# COMPACT_ATOMS: atom_id res chain seq x y z
N MET A 1 2.42 -13.53 0.26
CA MET A 1 2.93 -13.57 -1.13
C MET A 1 3.84 -14.76 -1.44
N CYS A 2 5.02 -14.86 -0.84
CA CYS A 2 6.10 -15.78 -1.26
C CYS A 2 5.74 -17.28 -1.24
N LYS A 3 4.90 -17.73 -0.31
CA LYS A 3 4.49 -19.16 -0.24
C LYS A 3 3.72 -19.59 -1.49
N MET A 4 2.87 -18.72 -2.03
CA MET A 4 2.04 -19.03 -3.20
C MET A 4 2.82 -18.85 -4.51
N LEU A 5 3.72 -17.86 -4.56
CA LEU A 5 4.61 -17.64 -5.70
C LEU A 5 5.86 -18.54 -5.70
N LYS A 6 6.11 -19.29 -4.61
CA LYS A 6 7.28 -20.16 -4.41
C LYS A 6 8.63 -19.44 -4.40
N GLU A 7 8.64 -18.17 -4.01
CA GLU A 7 9.87 -17.38 -3.94
C GLU A 7 10.69 -17.70 -2.66
N PRO A 8 12.00 -17.97 -2.79
CA PRO A 8 12.88 -18.28 -1.67
C PRO A 8 13.35 -17.00 -0.96
N LEU A 9 12.41 -16.21 -0.41
CA LEU A 9 12.74 -15.00 0.35
C LEU A 9 13.12 -15.31 1.80
N GLU A 10 14.09 -14.55 2.30
CA GLU A 10 14.49 -14.55 3.72
C GLU A 10 13.35 -14.15 4.64
N ARG A 11 13.39 -14.62 5.89
CA ARG A 11 12.40 -14.27 6.91
C ARG A 11 12.99 -13.24 7.85
N ILE A 12 12.22 -12.20 8.15
CA ILE A 12 12.59 -11.24 9.21
C ILE A 12 12.50 -11.95 10.56
N THR A 13 13.51 -11.80 11.41
CA THR A 13 13.50 -12.29 12.79
C THR A 13 13.44 -11.13 13.78
N ASP A 14 13.10 -11.41 15.04
CA ASP A 14 13.33 -10.45 16.11
C ASP A 14 14.82 -10.31 16.44
N SER A 15 15.15 -9.46 17.42
CA SER A 15 16.54 -9.17 17.84
C SER A 15 17.32 -10.39 18.31
N ASP A 16 16.61 -11.44 18.74
CA ASP A 16 17.19 -12.67 19.28
C ASP A 16 17.17 -13.80 18.23
N GLY A 17 16.79 -13.50 16.99
CA GLY A 17 16.66 -14.50 15.92
C GLY A 17 15.40 -15.36 16.01
N ASN A 18 14.47 -15.03 16.91
CA ASN A 18 13.25 -15.79 17.14
C ASN A 18 12.10 -15.30 16.25
N ASN A 19 11.00 -16.07 16.26
CA ASN A 19 9.74 -15.76 15.56
C ASN A 19 9.91 -15.40 14.06
N PRO A 20 10.56 -16.27 13.25
CA PRO A 20 10.92 -15.94 11.87
C PRO A 20 9.70 -15.76 10.97
N GLY A 21 9.53 -14.55 10.44
CA GLY A 21 8.55 -14.17 9.43
C GLY A 21 7.20 -13.75 9.96
N VAL A 22 7.11 -13.28 11.21
CA VAL A 22 5.89 -12.68 11.81
C VAL A 22 6.15 -11.34 12.50
N GLN A 23 7.12 -10.58 11.99
CA GLN A 23 7.60 -9.35 12.61
C GLN A 23 6.77 -8.13 12.19
N SER A 24 6.64 -7.15 13.09
CA SER A 24 6.02 -5.87 12.73
C SER A 24 6.89 -5.11 11.74
N ILE A 25 6.27 -4.56 10.69
CA ILE A 25 6.93 -3.65 9.74
C ILE A 25 6.46 -2.22 9.98
N SER A 26 7.27 -1.24 9.57
CA SER A 26 6.92 0.17 9.76
C SER A 26 7.43 1.08 8.66
N THR A 27 6.63 2.09 8.40
CA THR A 27 6.92 3.22 7.54
C THR A 27 7.17 4.45 8.39
N ASN A 28 8.17 5.22 8.01
CA ASN A 28 8.56 6.49 8.62
C ASN A 28 9.17 7.39 7.55
N ALA A 29 9.72 8.55 7.95
CA ALA A 29 10.32 9.50 7.01
C ALA A 29 11.30 8.87 6.01
N ASN A 30 12.10 7.88 6.43
CA ASN A 30 13.20 7.32 5.65
C ASN A 30 12.92 5.94 5.04
N ARG A 31 11.77 5.33 5.30
CA ARG A 31 11.44 3.98 4.83
C ARG A 31 9.96 3.85 4.58
N VAL A 32 9.61 3.20 3.48
CA VAL A 32 8.26 2.70 3.21
C VAL A 32 8.26 1.18 3.25
N SER A 33 7.30 0.61 3.95
CA SER A 33 7.10 -0.84 4.06
C SER A 33 5.68 -1.21 3.65
N TRP A 34 5.58 -2.17 2.74
CA TRP A 34 4.32 -2.76 2.30
C TRP A 34 4.31 -4.25 2.62
N GLN A 35 3.15 -4.76 3.03
CA GLN A 35 2.90 -6.19 3.08
C GLN A 35 1.93 -6.55 1.98
N GLY A 36 2.22 -7.61 1.23
CA GLY A 36 1.28 -8.11 0.25
C GLY A 36 0.89 -9.58 0.41
N GLN A 37 -0.34 -9.86 0.02
CA GLN A 37 -0.96 -11.17 0.07
C GLN A 37 -1.48 -11.55 -1.31
N VAL A 38 -1.20 -12.79 -1.70
CA VAL A 38 -1.74 -13.37 -2.93
C VAL A 38 -2.96 -14.17 -2.51
N ILE A 39 -4.04 -14.01 -3.25
CA ILE A 39 -5.33 -14.66 -3.05
C ILE A 39 -5.67 -15.33 -4.36
N GLN A 40 -5.93 -16.64 -4.32
CA GLN A 40 -6.48 -17.34 -5.47
C GLN A 40 -8.01 -17.25 -5.36
N LEU A 41 -8.65 -16.67 -6.37
CA LEU A 41 -10.09 -16.49 -6.47
C LEU A 41 -10.74 -17.77 -7.03
N SER A 42 -10.48 -18.88 -6.35
CA SER A 42 -10.99 -20.19 -6.75
C SER A 42 -11.29 -21.10 -5.57
N GLY A 43 -12.16 -22.08 -5.78
CA GLY A 43 -12.51 -23.09 -4.80
C GLY A 43 -13.68 -22.69 -3.90
N ARG A 44 -14.03 -23.58 -2.96
CA ARG A 44 -15.28 -23.51 -2.18
C ARG A 44 -15.53 -22.19 -1.47
N GLN A 45 -14.48 -21.52 -1.01
CA GLN A 45 -14.61 -20.27 -0.26
C GLN A 45 -15.09 -19.10 -1.13
N TRP A 46 -14.91 -19.16 -2.44
CA TRP A 46 -15.29 -18.08 -3.36
C TRP A 46 -16.58 -18.34 -4.12
N GLN A 47 -17.16 -19.54 -4.00
CA GLN A 47 -18.42 -19.92 -4.67
C GLN A 47 -19.56 -18.94 -4.32
N PRO A 48 -20.40 -18.51 -5.29
CA PRO A 48 -20.48 -19.03 -6.67
C PRO A 48 -19.43 -18.45 -7.65
N TYR A 49 -18.56 -17.55 -7.19
CA TYR A 49 -17.52 -16.92 -7.99
C TYR A 49 -16.23 -17.78 -7.94
N ASP A 50 -15.94 -18.50 -9.02
CA ASP A 50 -14.76 -19.38 -9.12
C ASP A 50 -14.24 -19.36 -10.55
N ASP A 51 -13.57 -18.27 -10.92
CA ASP A 51 -13.03 -18.08 -12.27
C ASP A 51 -11.56 -18.51 -12.40
N GLY A 52 -10.94 -18.98 -11.30
CA GLY A 52 -9.56 -19.44 -11.30
C GLY A 52 -8.52 -18.32 -11.28
N SER A 53 -8.95 -17.06 -11.23
CA SER A 53 -8.08 -15.89 -11.27
C SER A 53 -7.36 -15.64 -9.94
N TRP A 54 -6.48 -14.64 -9.94
CA TRP A 54 -5.59 -14.32 -8.83
C TRP A 54 -5.70 -12.85 -8.50
N LEU A 55 -5.66 -12.53 -7.21
CA LEU A 55 -5.65 -11.17 -6.71
C LEU A 55 -4.44 -10.99 -5.81
N VAL A 56 -3.72 -9.89 -6.00
CA VAL A 56 -2.67 -9.47 -5.09
C VAL A 56 -3.12 -8.22 -4.36
N VAL A 57 -3.20 -8.31 -3.03
CA VAL A 57 -3.53 -7.19 -2.15
C VAL A 57 -2.25 -6.72 -1.48
N PHE A 58 -1.90 -5.46 -1.68
CA PHE A 58 -0.83 -4.78 -0.96
C PHE A 58 -1.43 -3.83 0.06
N MET A 59 -0.79 -3.74 1.23
CA MET A 59 -1.18 -2.82 2.27
C MET A 59 0.04 -2.15 2.90
N GLU A 60 -0.01 -0.83 2.96
CA GLU A 60 1.06 0.01 3.48
C GLU A 60 1.04 0.00 5.03
N SER A 61 2.21 -0.07 5.63
CA SER A 61 2.39 -0.32 7.06
C SER A 61 2.07 0.86 8.00
N HIS A 62 1.80 2.06 7.51
CA HIS A 62 1.41 3.21 8.35
C HIS A 62 0.01 3.75 8.04
N SER A 63 -0.21 4.11 6.78
CA SER A 63 -1.48 4.61 6.23
C SER A 63 -2.55 3.53 6.16
N ARG A 64 -2.19 2.24 6.21
CA ARG A 64 -3.10 1.11 5.90
C ARG A 64 -3.73 1.23 4.51
N TYR A 65 -3.11 2.02 3.63
CA TYR A 65 -3.55 2.18 2.27
C TYR A 65 -3.43 0.86 1.51
N CYS A 66 -4.47 0.51 0.78
CA CYS A 66 -4.64 -0.76 0.10
C CYS A 66 -4.52 -0.57 -1.42
N MET A 67 -3.72 -1.39 -2.07
CA MET A 67 -3.72 -1.53 -3.53
C MET A 67 -4.08 -2.96 -3.90
N MET A 68 -4.85 -3.14 -4.97
CA MET A 68 -5.26 -4.45 -5.45
C MET A 68 -4.91 -4.60 -6.91
N ILE A 69 -4.39 -5.76 -7.28
CA ILE A 69 -4.03 -6.08 -8.67
C ILE A 69 -4.60 -7.44 -9.02
N HIS A 70 -5.47 -7.47 -10.01
CA HIS A 70 -6.07 -8.68 -10.54
C HIS A 70 -5.21 -9.27 -11.65
N TYR A 71 -5.11 -10.60 -11.65
CA TYR A 71 -4.40 -11.37 -12.64
C TYR A 71 -5.29 -12.53 -13.13
N PRO A 72 -5.60 -12.59 -14.44
CA PRO A 72 -6.33 -13.72 -15.02
C PRO A 72 -5.58 -15.05 -14.89
N LEU A 73 -4.25 -15.01 -14.83
CA LEU A 73 -3.36 -16.16 -14.65
C LEU A 73 -2.49 -15.94 -13.43
N LYS A 74 -1.96 -17.03 -12.87
CA LYS A 74 -1.03 -16.93 -11.74
C LYS A 74 0.17 -16.06 -12.13
N PRO A 75 0.43 -14.92 -11.45
CA PRO A 75 1.59 -14.10 -11.77
C PRO A 75 2.85 -14.72 -11.20
N ASP A 76 4.01 -14.39 -11.79
CA ASP A 76 5.31 -14.59 -11.15
C ASP A 76 5.71 -13.37 -10.32
N TRP A 77 6.83 -13.47 -9.61
CA TRP A 77 7.28 -12.40 -8.73
C TRP A 77 7.75 -11.15 -9.47
N GLN A 78 8.40 -11.32 -10.62
CA GLN A 78 8.90 -10.19 -11.41
C GLN A 78 7.74 -9.33 -11.92
N GLN A 79 6.67 -9.97 -12.41
CA GLN A 79 5.45 -9.29 -12.82
C GLN A 79 4.82 -8.53 -11.65
N VAL A 80 4.68 -9.18 -10.49
CA VAL A 80 4.10 -8.56 -9.30
C VAL A 80 4.91 -7.35 -8.82
N GLN A 81 6.24 -7.42 -8.87
CA GLN A 81 7.09 -6.28 -8.52
C GLN A 81 6.89 -5.11 -9.48
N GLN A 82 6.93 -5.37 -10.79
CA GLN A 82 6.75 -4.33 -11.80
C GLN A 82 5.37 -3.66 -11.68
N ASP A 83 4.33 -4.47 -11.52
CA ASP A 83 2.96 -3.99 -11.40
C ASP A 83 2.74 -3.23 -10.09
N PHE A 84 3.37 -3.65 -8.99
CA PHE A 84 3.36 -2.89 -7.75
C PHE A 84 3.92 -1.47 -7.94
N TYR A 85 5.07 -1.33 -8.61
CA TYR A 85 5.65 0.00 -8.88
C TYR A 85 4.74 0.86 -9.75
N ASN A 86 4.16 0.26 -10.79
CA ASN A 86 3.24 0.97 -11.69
C ASN A 86 1.97 1.41 -10.95
N GLN A 87 1.39 0.53 -10.12
CA GLN A 87 0.21 0.85 -9.33
C GLN A 87 0.50 1.91 -8.28
N TRP A 88 1.63 1.84 -7.58
CA TRP A 88 1.98 2.89 -6.62
C TRP A 88 2.07 4.25 -7.30
N LYS A 89 2.72 4.35 -8.47
CA LYS A 89 2.74 5.58 -9.28
C LYS A 89 1.35 6.06 -9.67
N LEU A 90 0.51 5.17 -10.21
CA LEU A 90 -0.84 5.50 -10.66
C LEU A 90 -1.73 5.98 -9.51
N HIS A 91 -1.73 5.28 -8.38
CA HIS A 91 -2.47 5.68 -7.17
C HIS A 91 -1.99 7.04 -6.66
N THR A 92 -0.67 7.26 -6.56
CA THR A 92 -0.10 8.55 -6.14
C THR A 92 -0.57 9.69 -7.05
N ILE A 93 -0.38 9.57 -8.37
CA ILE A 93 -0.79 10.63 -9.31
C ILE A 93 -2.31 10.83 -9.28
N GLY A 94 -3.08 9.75 -9.23
CA GLY A 94 -4.54 9.77 -9.17
C GLY A 94 -5.04 10.58 -7.98
N TRP A 95 -4.55 10.28 -6.77
CA TRP A 95 -4.95 11.01 -5.56
C TRP A 95 -4.49 12.46 -5.55
N LEU A 96 -3.24 12.73 -5.94
CA LEU A 96 -2.72 14.09 -5.95
C LEU A 96 -3.43 14.99 -6.97
N ARG A 97 -3.85 14.43 -8.12
CA ARG A 97 -4.71 15.13 -9.10
C ARG A 97 -6.12 15.34 -8.56
N ALA A 98 -6.76 14.28 -8.03
CA ALA A 98 -8.11 14.35 -7.48
C ALA A 98 -8.25 15.39 -6.35
N ASN A 99 -7.19 15.55 -5.55
CA ASN A 99 -7.13 16.52 -4.45
C ASN A 99 -6.49 17.87 -4.83
N ARG A 100 -6.27 18.13 -6.13
CA ARG A 100 -5.79 19.41 -6.67
C ARG A 100 -4.39 19.87 -6.20
N PHE A 101 -3.55 18.93 -5.77
CA PHE A 101 -2.12 19.20 -5.54
C PHE A 101 -1.35 19.27 -6.86
N ILE A 102 -1.66 18.36 -7.79
CA ILE A 102 -1.22 18.47 -9.19
C ILE A 102 -2.24 19.35 -9.92
N ARG A 103 -1.82 20.57 -10.29
CA ARG A 103 -2.71 21.58 -10.87
C ARG A 103 -2.56 21.76 -12.39
N HIS A 104 -1.39 21.41 -12.91
CA HIS A 104 -1.07 21.41 -14.33
C HIS A 104 -0.06 20.29 -14.63
N ASP A 105 0.18 20.04 -15.92
CA ASP A 105 0.98 18.90 -16.35
C ASP A 105 2.42 18.95 -15.86
N ASP A 106 3.02 20.15 -15.74
CA ASP A 106 4.39 20.28 -15.17
C ASP A 106 4.47 19.78 -13.72
N HIS A 107 3.43 19.99 -12.89
CA HIS A 107 3.39 19.39 -11.55
C HIS A 107 3.35 17.86 -11.63
N GLY A 108 2.59 17.33 -12.60
CA GLY A 108 2.49 15.89 -12.81
C GLY A 108 3.82 15.27 -13.21
N ILE A 109 4.53 15.90 -14.16
CA ILE A 109 5.86 15.50 -14.60
C ILE A 109 6.84 15.57 -13.43
N GLN A 110 6.86 16.67 -12.68
CA GLN A 110 7.74 16.83 -11.52
C GLN A 110 7.53 15.75 -10.45
N VAL A 111 6.28 15.39 -10.16
CA VAL A 111 5.96 14.31 -9.20
C VAL A 111 6.42 12.95 -9.74
N LEU A 112 6.20 12.66 -11.03
CA LEU A 112 6.67 11.42 -11.65
C LEU A 112 8.20 11.32 -11.60
N ASP A 113 8.92 12.39 -11.95
CA ASP A 113 10.39 12.45 -11.87
C ASP A 113 10.87 12.21 -10.43
N ASN A 114 10.20 12.79 -9.44
CA ASN A 114 10.53 12.57 -8.02
C ASN A 114 10.28 11.11 -7.60
N ILE A 115 9.25 10.44 -8.13
CA ILE A 115 8.98 9.03 -7.85
C ILE A 115 10.06 8.14 -8.48
N GLU A 116 10.41 8.35 -9.75
CA GLU A 116 11.47 7.59 -10.42
C GLU A 116 12.81 7.77 -9.71
N TYR A 117 13.17 9.02 -9.38
CA TYR A 117 14.37 9.32 -8.61
C TYR A 117 14.37 8.60 -7.25
N TYR A 118 13.24 8.59 -6.53
CA TYR A 118 13.12 7.89 -5.26
C TYR A 118 13.38 6.38 -5.43
N PHE A 119 12.83 5.74 -6.46
CA PHE A 119 13.06 4.32 -6.70
C PHE A 119 14.51 4.03 -7.09
N ASP A 120 15.13 4.86 -7.92
CA ASP A 120 16.54 4.72 -8.31
C ASP A 120 17.50 4.81 -7.12
N GLN A 121 17.17 5.65 -6.14
CA GLN A 121 17.99 5.84 -4.93
C GLN A 121 17.65 4.84 -3.81
N THR A 122 16.52 4.13 -3.88
CA THR A 122 16.04 3.29 -2.79
C THR A 122 16.45 1.84 -2.98
N LYS A 123 17.10 1.27 -1.96
CA LYS A 123 17.34 -0.18 -1.91
C LYS A 123 16.05 -0.89 -1.50
N VAL A 124 15.49 -1.65 -2.43
CA VAL A 124 14.31 -2.48 -2.16
C VAL A 124 14.74 -3.83 -1.58
N HIS A 125 14.19 -4.16 -0.43
CA HIS A 125 14.39 -5.45 0.22
C HIS A 125 13.07 -6.20 0.32
N CYS A 126 13.08 -7.49 -0.01
CA CYS A 126 11.89 -8.31 -0.04
C CYS A 126 12.04 -9.48 0.92
N PHE A 127 11.06 -9.64 1.81
CA PHE A 127 11.10 -10.66 2.86
C PHE A 127 9.82 -11.49 2.86
N ARG A 128 9.96 -12.74 3.28
CA ARG A 128 8.83 -13.57 3.70
C ARG A 128 8.46 -13.20 5.14
N ASN A 129 7.53 -12.27 5.27
CA ASN A 129 7.03 -11.80 6.55
C ASN A 129 5.49 -11.71 6.56
N LEU A 130 4.89 -11.88 7.74
CA LEU A 130 3.47 -11.72 8.00
C LEU A 130 3.29 -10.90 9.29
N ASP A 131 3.28 -9.58 9.16
CA ASP A 131 2.90 -8.67 10.23
C ASP A 131 1.42 -8.94 10.60
N PRO A 132 1.14 -9.39 11.83
CA PRO A 132 -0.23 -9.72 12.24
C PRO A 132 -1.17 -8.51 12.26
N SER A 133 -0.64 -7.32 12.53
CA SER A 133 -1.43 -6.08 12.58
C SER A 133 -1.94 -5.68 11.21
N ILE A 134 -1.16 -5.94 10.16
CA ILE A 134 -1.57 -5.71 8.77
C ILE A 134 -2.43 -6.89 8.28
N GLY A 135 -2.10 -8.11 8.69
CA GLY A 135 -2.86 -9.31 8.35
C GLY A 135 -4.35 -9.19 8.70
N ALA A 136 -4.68 -8.61 9.86
CA ALA A 136 -6.07 -8.35 10.26
C ALA A 136 -6.83 -7.48 9.23
N HIS A 137 -6.19 -6.41 8.74
CA HIS A 137 -6.80 -5.52 7.75
C HIS A 137 -6.88 -6.13 6.35
N ILE A 138 -5.95 -7.02 5.98
CA ILE A 138 -6.08 -7.79 4.73
C ILE A 138 -7.24 -8.80 4.83
N THR A 139 -7.50 -9.36 6.01
CA THR A 139 -8.71 -10.18 6.23
C THR A 139 -9.99 -9.35 6.05
N GLU A 140 -10.01 -8.09 6.52
CA GLU A 140 -11.14 -7.17 6.25
C GLU A 140 -11.35 -6.95 4.75
N VAL A 141 -10.26 -6.80 3.96
CA VAL A 141 -10.34 -6.73 2.50
C VAL A 141 -11.02 -7.96 1.90
N GLN A 142 -10.71 -9.16 2.41
CA GLN A 142 -11.38 -10.40 1.97
C GLN A 142 -12.88 -10.38 2.29
N HIS A 143 -13.28 -9.83 3.44
CA HIS A 143 -14.70 -9.66 3.75
C HIS A 143 -15.41 -8.72 2.77
N TYR A 144 -14.78 -7.60 2.40
CA TYR A 144 -15.32 -6.72 1.36
C TYR A 144 -15.47 -7.42 0.01
N LEU A 145 -14.49 -8.24 -0.40
CA LEU A 145 -14.57 -9.05 -1.61
C LEU A 145 -15.74 -10.05 -1.57
N HIS A 146 -15.92 -10.75 -0.44
CA HIS A 146 -17.05 -11.66 -0.27
C HIS A 146 -18.39 -10.92 -0.37
N SER A 147 -18.54 -9.80 0.33
CA SER A 147 -19.76 -8.98 0.24
C SER A 147 -20.02 -8.50 -1.19
N LEU A 148 -19.00 -8.03 -1.90
CA LEU A 148 -19.12 -7.62 -3.30
C LEU A 148 -19.65 -8.77 -4.17
N PHE A 149 -19.09 -9.97 -4.02
CA PHE A 149 -19.48 -11.15 -4.81
C PHE A 149 -20.87 -11.69 -4.44
N ASP A 150 -21.22 -11.68 -3.16
CA ASP A 150 -22.53 -12.16 -2.69
C ASP A 150 -23.66 -11.22 -3.12
N ASP A 151 -23.44 -9.90 -2.99
CA ASP A 151 -24.46 -8.88 -3.26
C ASP A 151 -24.63 -8.62 -4.76
N HIS A 152 -23.53 -8.52 -5.52
CA HIS A 152 -23.56 -8.07 -6.91
C HIS A 152 -23.40 -9.20 -7.92
N LYS A 153 -22.87 -10.36 -7.50
CA LYS A 153 -22.60 -11.53 -8.35
C LYS A 153 -22.00 -11.13 -9.69
N PRO A 154 -20.89 -10.37 -9.68
CA PRO A 154 -20.37 -9.75 -10.88
C PRO A 154 -19.97 -10.87 -11.87
N ARG A 155 -20.27 -10.65 -13.16
CA ARG A 155 -19.92 -11.63 -14.21
C ARG A 155 -18.41 -11.79 -14.39
N ARG A 156 -17.66 -10.75 -14.03
CA ARG A 156 -16.20 -10.68 -14.05
C ARG A 156 -15.73 -9.81 -12.89
N PHE A 157 -14.53 -10.08 -12.41
CA PHE A 157 -13.78 -9.17 -11.54
C PHE A 157 -12.40 -9.05 -12.17
N ASP A 158 -12.06 -7.85 -12.61
CA ASP A 158 -10.86 -7.47 -13.33
C ASP A 158 -10.15 -6.32 -12.60
N ASN A 159 -9.18 -5.68 -13.26
CA ASN A 159 -8.40 -4.62 -12.63
C ASN A 159 -9.20 -3.35 -12.36
N ASP A 160 -10.26 -3.07 -13.14
CA ASP A 160 -11.11 -1.90 -12.91
C ASP A 160 -11.95 -2.11 -11.65
N GLU A 161 -12.56 -3.30 -11.50
CA GLU A 161 -13.32 -3.62 -10.29
C GLU A 161 -12.42 -3.74 -9.04
N ALA A 162 -11.19 -4.25 -9.20
CA ALA A 162 -10.20 -4.25 -8.11
C ALA A 162 -9.75 -2.83 -7.71
N TRP A 163 -9.58 -1.95 -8.69
CA TRP A 163 -9.26 -0.55 -8.46
C TRP A 163 -10.38 0.15 -7.70
N GLU A 164 -11.63 0.05 -8.17
CA GLU A 164 -12.80 0.67 -7.53
C GLU A 164 -12.96 0.19 -6.09
N LEU A 165 -12.84 -1.12 -5.84
CA LEU A 165 -12.91 -1.67 -4.50
C LEU A 165 -11.78 -1.13 -3.61
N SER A 166 -10.57 -1.01 -4.15
CA SER A 166 -9.45 -0.44 -3.41
C SER A 166 -9.70 1.03 -3.05
N MET A 167 -10.25 1.85 -3.97
CA MET A 167 -10.61 3.24 -3.70
C MET A 167 -11.65 3.32 -2.58
N TYR A 168 -12.73 2.55 -2.70
CA TYR A 168 -13.78 2.48 -1.68
C TYR A 168 -13.22 2.14 -0.29
N ILE A 169 -12.38 1.10 -0.20
CA ILE A 169 -11.76 0.66 1.07
C ILE A 169 -10.84 1.73 1.65
N ASN A 170 -10.12 2.47 0.80
CA ASN A 170 -9.19 3.50 1.24
C ASN A 170 -9.87 4.78 1.74
N GLU A 171 -11.13 4.97 1.42
CA GLU A 171 -11.97 6.06 1.96
C GLU A 171 -12.68 5.66 3.26
N GLN A 172 -12.68 4.38 3.64
CA GLN A 172 -13.31 3.94 4.89
C GLN A 172 -12.46 4.35 6.11
N PRO A 173 -13.03 5.03 7.11
CA PRO A 173 -12.33 5.36 8.33
C PRO A 173 -11.84 4.11 9.05
N ARG A 174 -10.58 4.13 9.50
CA ARG A 174 -9.93 3.04 10.25
C ARG A 174 -9.53 3.50 11.63
N LYS A 175 -9.48 2.55 12.57
CA LYS A 175 -9.01 2.78 13.95
C LYS A 175 -7.79 1.93 14.25
N ILE A 176 -6.87 2.50 15.04
CA ILE A 176 -5.76 1.73 15.60
C ILE A 176 -6.29 0.89 16.75
N ALA A 177 -6.06 -0.43 16.69
CA ALA A 177 -6.49 -1.36 17.72
C ALA A 177 -5.98 -0.92 19.12
N GLY A 178 -6.88 -0.96 20.11
CA GLY A 178 -6.58 -0.56 21.49
C GLY A 178 -6.84 0.92 21.82
N GLN A 179 -7.16 1.77 20.84
CA GLN A 179 -7.55 3.15 21.09
C GLN A 179 -9.06 3.35 20.87
N ARG A 180 -9.80 3.66 21.94
CA ARG A 180 -11.26 3.85 21.92
C ARG A 180 -11.69 5.26 21.51
N SER A 181 -10.77 6.22 21.38
CA SER A 181 -11.12 7.62 21.14
C SER A 181 -11.32 7.88 19.64
N LYS A 182 -12.27 8.76 19.28
CA LYS A 182 -12.44 9.26 17.91
C LYS A 182 -11.16 9.91 17.34
N LYS A 183 -10.24 10.36 18.19
CA LYS A 183 -8.95 10.93 17.79
C LYS A 183 -7.96 9.91 17.22
N SER A 184 -8.27 8.61 17.32
CA SER A 184 -7.46 7.51 16.76
C SER A 184 -7.98 6.97 15.43
N GLU A 185 -9.06 7.58 14.94
CA GLU A 185 -9.64 7.30 13.62
C GLU A 185 -8.89 8.07 12.54
N PHE A 186 -8.69 7.46 11.38
CA PHE A 186 -8.03 8.07 10.24
C PHE A 186 -8.54 7.47 8.94
N THR A 187 -8.45 8.23 7.86
CA THR A 187 -8.74 7.75 6.51
C THR A 187 -7.43 7.29 5.83
N PRO A 188 -7.35 6.04 5.33
CA PRO A 188 -6.14 5.56 4.65
C PRO A 188 -5.69 6.44 3.49
N ALA A 189 -6.63 6.91 2.66
CA ALA A 189 -6.34 7.80 1.54
C ALA A 189 -5.66 9.11 1.98
N GLU A 190 -6.15 9.75 3.06
CA GLU A 190 -5.55 10.98 3.58
C GLU A 190 -4.10 10.76 4.01
N ARG A 191 -3.82 9.70 4.79
CA ARG A 191 -2.45 9.39 5.21
C ARG A 191 -1.53 9.03 4.05
N PHE A 192 -2.07 8.38 3.02
CA PHE A 192 -1.31 8.06 1.80
C PHE A 192 -0.98 9.32 1.00
N ILE A 193 -1.93 10.26 0.89
CA ILE A 193 -1.71 11.56 0.26
C ILE A 193 -0.63 12.33 1.00
N ASP A 194 -0.70 12.41 2.33
CA ASP A 194 0.30 13.10 3.13
C ASP A 194 1.71 12.51 2.95
N ASP A 195 1.83 11.19 2.93
CA ASP A 195 3.11 10.51 2.65
C ASP A 195 3.61 10.79 1.22
N ALA A 196 2.71 10.70 0.24
CA ALA A 196 3.05 10.95 -1.16
C ALA A 196 3.49 12.41 -1.39
N LEU A 197 2.84 13.38 -0.76
CA LEU A 197 3.22 14.79 -0.81
C LEU A 197 4.59 15.02 -0.19
N TYR A 198 4.84 14.42 0.97
CA TYR A 198 6.13 14.51 1.64
C TYR A 198 7.27 13.92 0.80
N ARG A 199 7.06 12.75 0.20
CA ARG A 199 8.11 12.04 -0.56
C ARG A 199 8.29 12.57 -1.97
N PHE A 200 7.20 12.89 -2.65
CA PHE A 200 7.19 13.10 -4.10
C PHE A 200 6.68 14.48 -4.52
N GLY A 201 6.11 15.25 -3.60
CA GLY A 201 5.57 16.60 -3.87
C GLY A 201 6.61 17.72 -3.86
N SER A 202 7.91 17.42 -3.78
CA SER A 202 8.95 18.46 -3.81
C SER A 202 8.89 19.27 -5.10
N GLY A 203 8.81 20.59 -4.97
CA GLY A 203 8.76 21.54 -6.09
C GLY A 203 7.36 21.95 -6.54
N ILE A 204 6.29 21.39 -5.96
CA ILE A 204 4.90 21.71 -6.37
C ILE A 204 4.05 22.35 -5.25
N CYS A 205 4.62 22.58 -4.06
CA CYS A 205 3.92 23.24 -2.96
C CYS A 205 3.99 24.76 -3.09
N ASP A 206 2.82 25.43 -3.11
CA ASP A 206 2.77 26.91 -3.09
C ASP A 206 2.74 27.51 -1.69
N GLN A 207 2.64 26.66 -0.66
CA GLN A 207 2.61 27.10 0.73
C GLN A 207 4.02 27.10 1.29
N ASP A 208 4.40 28.20 1.92
CA ASP A 208 5.63 28.27 2.70
C ASP A 208 5.37 27.81 4.13
N PHE A 209 6.19 26.87 4.60
CA PHE A 209 6.20 26.44 5.99
C PHE A 209 7.51 26.89 6.65
N PRO A 210 7.48 27.37 7.91
CA PRO A 210 8.70 27.66 8.66
C PRO A 210 9.62 26.43 8.69
N ASP A 211 10.92 26.67 8.47
CA ASP A 211 11.97 25.63 8.50
C ASP A 211 11.86 24.51 7.44
N ILE A 212 10.99 24.67 6.44
CA ILE A 212 10.87 23.77 5.29
C ILE A 212 11.29 24.50 4.03
N LYS A 213 12.01 23.81 3.14
CA LYS A 213 12.41 24.37 1.83
C LYS A 213 11.15 24.77 1.04
N PRO A 214 11.09 25.97 0.43
CA PRO A 214 10.00 26.35 -0.46
C PRO A 214 9.76 25.30 -1.55
N GLY A 215 8.49 25.02 -1.84
CA GLY A 215 8.08 23.96 -2.75
C GLY A 215 7.92 22.58 -2.10
N ASN A 216 8.27 22.38 -0.82
CA ASN A 216 8.15 21.09 -0.14
C ASN A 216 6.97 21.03 0.84
N PHE A 217 6.47 19.81 1.07
CA PHE A 217 5.43 19.52 2.05
C PHE A 217 6.02 19.09 3.40
N LEU A 218 5.22 19.24 4.46
CA LEU A 218 5.57 18.81 5.82
C LEU A 218 5.73 17.28 5.91
N CYS A 219 6.60 16.83 6.81
CA CYS A 219 6.72 15.41 7.16
C CYS A 219 5.51 14.98 8.01
N PRO A 220 4.73 13.97 7.59
CA PRO A 220 3.56 13.51 8.35
C PRO A 220 3.92 12.60 9.54
N TYR A 221 5.20 12.26 9.70
CA TYR A 221 5.65 11.34 10.73
C TYR A 221 6.06 12.09 12.01
N PRO A 222 5.54 11.69 13.19
CA PRO A 222 5.75 12.40 14.45
C PRO A 222 7.19 12.29 15.03
N GLU A 223 8.10 11.53 14.42
CA GLU A 223 9.45 11.31 14.96
C GLU A 223 10.56 11.53 13.91
N LYS A 224 11.62 12.24 14.33
CA LYS A 224 12.95 12.09 13.71
C LYS A 224 13.33 10.60 13.82
N PRO A 225 13.77 9.95 12.74
CA PRO A 225 13.82 8.49 12.63
C PRO A 225 14.71 7.87 13.71
N ILE A 226 14.12 7.08 14.61
CA ILE A 226 14.88 6.12 15.40
C ILE A 226 15.20 4.96 14.46
N LEU A 227 16.40 5.00 13.87
CA LEU A 227 16.99 3.85 13.18
C LEU A 227 17.19 2.72 14.22
N ARG A 228 16.16 1.92 14.46
CA ARG A 228 16.39 0.52 14.85
C ARG A 228 16.90 -0.17 13.60
N LEU A 229 18.22 -0.08 13.40
CA LEU A 229 18.94 -0.91 12.47
C LEU A 229 18.52 -2.36 12.75
N LEU A 230 17.80 -2.97 11.82
CA LEU A 230 17.90 -4.41 11.65
C LEU A 230 19.34 -4.62 11.18
N LYS A 231 20.19 -5.08 12.11
CA LYS A 231 21.52 -5.59 11.76
C LYS A 231 21.38 -6.93 11.08
#